data_AF-A0A7D3Y4F7-F1
#
_entry.id   AF-A0A7D3Y4F7-F1
#
_cell.length_a   1.000
_cell.length_b   1.000
_cell.length_c   1.000
_cell.angle_alpha   90.00
_cell.angle_beta   90.00
_cell.angle_gamma   90.00
#
_symmetry.space_group_name_H-M   'P 1'
#
loop_
_entity.id
_entity.type
_entity.pdbx_description
1 polymer ?
#
loop_
_entity_poly.entity_id
_entity_poly.type
_entity_poly.pdbx_seq_one_letter_code
_entity_poly.pdbx_strand_id
1 'polypeptide(L)' 'MTVILIFCSVLAVIGTLKNKKSGNKPGFLIGGLFTVALIGTTLLAIYDELIGLQ' A
#
# COMPACT_ATOMS: atom_id res chain seq x y z
N MET A 1 3.54 3.15 -14.55
CA MET A 1 3.46 2.08 -13.52
C MET A 1 2.91 2.62 -12.20
N THR A 2 3.28 3.85 -11.84
CA THR A 2 2.87 4.59 -10.64
C THR A 2 1.36 4.66 -10.42
N VAL A 3 0.57 4.89 -11.48
CA VAL A 3 -0.90 4.92 -11.39
C VAL A 3 -1.48 3.61 -10.83
N ILE A 4 -0.98 2.46 -11.28
CA ILE A 4 -1.42 1.14 -10.80
C ILE A 4 -1.04 0.96 -9.33
N LEU A 5 0.17 1.36 -8.94
CA LEU A 5 0.65 1.32 -7.56
C LEU A 5 -0.18 2.19 -6.62
N ILE A 6 -0.69 3.34 -7.08
CA ILE A 6 -1.61 4.18 -6.31
C ILE A 6 -2.93 3.44 -6.06
N PHE A 7 -3.54 2.85 -7.09
CA PHE A 7 -4.78 2.08 -6.94
C PHE A 7 -4.60 0.86 -6.01
N CYS A 8 -3.51 0.10 -6.20
CA CYS A 8 -3.19 -1.04 -5.34
C CYS A 8 -2.98 -0.62 -3.88
N SER A 9 -2.32 0.52 -3.64
CA SER A 9 -2.11 1.07 -2.30
C SER A 9 -3.44 1.39 -1.60
N VAL A 10 -4.36 2.04 -2.31
CA VAL A 10 -5.71 2.33 -1.78
C VAL A 10 -6.48 1.06 -1.45
N LEU A 11 -6.46 0.07 -2.36
CA LEU A 11 -7.12 -1.22 -2.13
C LEU A 11 -6.52 -1.99 -0.95
N ALA A 12 -5.19 -1.96 -0.79
CA ALA A 12 -4.51 -2.59 0.33
C ALA A 12 -4.91 -1.95 1.68
N VAL A 13 -5.00 -0.62 1.74
CA VAL A 13 -5.50 0.09 2.93
C VAL A 13 -6.93 -0.33 3.26
N ILE A 14 -7.82 -0.36 2.27
CA ILE A 14 -9.21 -0.79 2.46
C ILE A 14 -9.28 -2.24 2.96
N GLY A 15 -8.51 -3.16 2.36
CA GLY A 15 -8.44 -4.56 2.76
C GLY A 15 -7.95 -4.73 4.21
N THR A 16 -6.91 -4.01 4.59
CA THR A 16 -6.37 -4.01 5.95
C THR A 16 -7.38 -3.47 6.96
N LEU A 17 -8.08 -2.38 6.65
CA LEU A 17 -9.14 -1.84 7.50
C LEU A 17 -10.34 -2.79 7.61
N LYS A 18 -10.70 -3.51 6.54
CA LYS A 18 -11.72 -4.58 6.60
C LYS A 18 -11.28 -5.72 7.52
N ASN A 19 -10.03 -6.18 7.43
CA ASN A 19 -9.51 -7.21 8.33
C ASN A 19 -9.56 -6.77 9.81
N LYS A 20 -9.27 -5.49 10.09
CA LYS A 20 -9.45 -4.89 11.42
C LYS A 20 -10.91 -4.93 11.86
N LYS A 21 -11.83 -4.49 11.00
CA LYS A 21 -13.27 -4.42 11.30
C LYS A 21 -13.90 -5.80 11.52
N SER A 22 -13.44 -6.82 10.80
CA SER A 22 -13.93 -8.20 10.92
C SER A 22 -13.31 -8.99 12.08
N GLY A 23 -12.40 -8.39 12.86
CA GLY A 23 -11.72 -9.08 13.97
C GLY A 23 -10.66 -10.10 13.52
N ASN A 24 -10.29 -10.11 12.24
CA ASN A 24 -9.25 -10.99 11.71
C ASN A 24 -7.86 -10.46 12.08
N LYS A 25 -7.41 -10.78 13.31
CA LYS A 25 -6.11 -10.37 13.86
C LYS A 25 -4.90 -10.77 12.99
N PRO A 26 -4.75 -12.02 12.51
CA PRO A 26 -3.62 -12.39 11.67
C PRO A 26 -3.67 -11.69 10.30
N GLY A 27 -4.87 -11.59 9.70
CA GLY A 27 -5.05 -10.87 8.43
C GLY A 27 -4.79 -9.36 8.55
N PHE A 28 -5.05 -8.75 9.70
CA PHE A 28 -4.72 -7.35 9.95
C PHE A 28 -3.22 -7.13 10.10
N LEU A 29 -2.50 -8.00 10.81
CA LEU A 29 -1.05 -7.91 10.98
C LEU A 29 -0.31 -8.10 9.65
N ILE A 30 -0.60 -9.20 8.94
CA ILE A 30 0.04 -9.50 7.66
C ILE A 30 -0.38 -8.46 6.61
N GLY A 31 -1.67 -8.18 6.50
CA GLY A 31 -2.20 -7.18 5.57
C GLY A 31 -1.66 -5.79 5.83
N GLY A 32 -1.53 -5.39 7.10
CA GLY A 32 -0.95 -4.11 7.49
C GLY A 32 0.52 -3.99 7.09
N LEU A 33 1.31 -5.04 7.29
CA LEU A 33 2.74 -5.05 6.93
C LEU A 33 2.93 -4.89 5.41
N PHE A 34 2.15 -5.63 4.62
CA PHE A 34 2.15 -5.48 3.16
C PHE A 34 1.61 -4.12 2.70
N THR A 35 0.61 -3.57 3.38
CA THR A 35 0.08 -2.24 3.07
C THR A 35 1.14 -1.15 3.28
N VAL A 36 1.88 -1.22 4.39
CA VAL A 36 2.98 -0.27 4.66
C VAL A 36 4.08 -0.40 3.61
N ALA A 37 4.50 -1.63 3.29
CA ALA A 37 5.48 -1.87 2.24
C ALA A 37 5.02 -1.32 0.89
N LEU A 38 3.76 -1.57 0.51
CA LEU A 38 3.19 -1.10 -0.74
C LEU A 38 3.14 0.43 -0.80
N ILE A 39 2.67 1.10 0.26
CA ILE A 39 2.69 2.56 0.36
C ILE A 39 4.12 3.09 0.19
N GLY A 40 5.10 2.48 0.87
CA GLY A 40 6.51 2.85 0.75
C GLY A 40 7.03 2.74 -0.68
N THR A 41 6.74 1.63 -1.36
CA THR A 41 7.13 1.44 -2.77
C THR A 41 6.42 2.40 -3.72
N THR A 42 5.15 2.71 -3.48
CA THR A 42 4.38 3.69 -4.27
C THR A 42 4.99 5.09 -4.11
N LEU A 43 5.35 5.50 -2.89
CA LEU A 43 5.99 6.79 -2.65
C LEU A 43 7.37 6.87 -3.29
N LEU A 44 8.15 5.79 -3.25
CA LEU A 44 9.44 5.72 -3.96
C LEU A 44 9.24 5.86 -5.48
N ALA A 45 8.26 5.17 -6.06
CA ALA A 45 7.96 5.26 -7.48
C ALA A 45 7.50 6.67 -7.88
N ILE A 46 6.69 7.33 -7.05
CA ILE A 46 6.30 8.73 -7.27
C ILE A 46 7.52 9.67 -7.18
N TYR A 47 8.40 9.44 -6.21
CA TYR A 47 9.62 10.25 -6.05
C TYR A 47 10.54 10.12 -7.27
N ASP A 48 10.74 8.90 -7.76
CA ASP A 48 11.52 8.63 -8.98
C ASP A 48 10.90 9.31 -10.20
N GLU A 49 9.57 9.26 -10.35
CA GLU A 49 8.89 9.90 -11.49
C GLU A 49 8.90 11.45 -11.43
N LEU A 50 8.95 12.04 -10.23
CA LEU A 50 8.92 13.51 -10.05
C LEU A 50 10.32 14.15 -9.93
N ILE A 51 11.28 13.46 -9.30
CA ILE A 51 12.59 14.01 -8.92
C ILE A 51 13.73 13.18 -9.50
N GLY A 52 13.48 11.90 -9.82
CA GLY A 52 14.46 11.06 -10.50
C GLY A 52 14.96 11.75 -11.76
N LEU A 53 16.28 11.92 -11.81
CA LEU A 53 17.01 12.30 -13.01
C LEU A 53 16.68 11.21 -14.06
N GLN A 54 15.79 11.51 -15.00
CA GLN A 54 15.51 10.62 -16.13
C GLN A 54 16.79 10.22 -16.87
#